data_AF-A0A2T3LQ42-F1
#
_entry.id   AF-A0A2T3LQ42-F1
#
_cell.length_a   1.000
_cell.length_b   1.000
_cell.length_c   1.000
_cell.angle_alpha   90.00
_cell.angle_beta   90.00
_cell.angle_gamma   90.00
#
_symmetry.space_group_name_H-M   'P 1'
#
loop_
_entity.id
_entity.type
_entity.pdbx_description
1 polymer ?
#
loop_
_entity_poly.entity_id
_entity_poly.type
_entity_poly.pdbx_seq_one_letter_code
_entity_poly.pdbx_strand_id
1 'polypeptide(L)'
;MSNGNKSSAEKILEGVGGAGNIKFLSCCATRLRFELNDNSIVDKAALDAIPDVMGCIPQSGDRYQIVIGGGVATMHSALQQLMESQTGSGTASTNEVKADNASNDDIKASMRSSGVRGKVAWVDGFFEYLSDSFRPILGILLGASLIIALCAVLDALHIVDFRGDKSAGWVFVDSMWHTVFYFLPIMVAYNASKKLKVDPWLGAAIMGALMTPDFQKLTSLASTTSIKDTTLGTVSHVAHVFGLPMQLNDYSGNVFVPLIMVAVLAVVYRFLKKIVPDNLHMVFVPFLSLIIMIPLTAFLIGPLGVWIGTYLGLGLAWLNTHAPFVFAILIPLLYPFLVPLGLHWPLNALMLMNIQTLGYDFIQGPMGVWNFACFGATAGVLLISLREKDKTMRQTASGALAAGLFGGISEPSLYGIHLRFKKVYSRMLPGCLAGGLTIAILGSQYGGIKTKAFAFTSLLTIPVFHPMWVYAVSIAVAFIVPMLLIFFFDYRTPEEKAAHKE
;
A
#
# COMPACT_ATOMS: atom_id res chain seq x y z
N MET A 1 -32.36 19.55 31.31
CA MET A 1 -31.76 20.74 30.68
C MET A 1 -30.58 20.28 29.82
N SER A 2 -30.70 20.37 28.48
CA SER A 2 -29.57 20.40 27.54
C SER A 2 -30.09 20.97 26.21
N ASN A 3 -30.43 22.27 26.21
CA ASN A 3 -30.53 23.03 24.97
C ASN A 3 -29.12 23.56 24.64
N GLY A 4 -28.20 22.64 24.42
CA GLY A 4 -26.91 22.92 23.80
C GLY A 4 -27.13 23.16 22.30
N ASN A 5 -26.48 24.18 21.76
CA ASN A 5 -26.55 24.60 20.37
C ASN A 5 -26.15 23.43 19.43
N LYS A 6 -27.12 22.59 19.01
CA LYS A 6 -26.84 21.49 18.07
C LYS A 6 -26.46 22.07 16.71
N SER A 7 -25.38 21.56 16.14
CA SER A 7 -24.92 21.91 14.79
C SER A 7 -25.95 21.49 13.74
N SER A 8 -25.95 22.14 12.58
CA SER A 8 -26.85 21.77 11.47
C SER A 8 -26.68 20.30 11.04
N ALA A 9 -25.46 19.75 11.11
CA ALA A 9 -25.19 18.35 10.81
C ALA A 9 -25.88 17.39 11.82
N GLU A 10 -25.86 17.70 13.11
CA GLU A 10 -26.57 16.91 14.14
C GLU A 10 -28.09 16.95 13.94
N LYS A 11 -28.63 18.13 13.61
CA LYS A 11 -30.06 18.29 13.31
C LYS A 11 -30.47 17.52 12.06
N ILE A 12 -29.62 17.51 11.01
CA ILE A 12 -29.86 16.71 9.81
C ILE A 12 -29.84 15.21 10.15
N LEU A 13 -28.86 14.77 10.95
CA LEU A 13 -28.74 13.38 11.36
C LEU A 13 -29.97 12.90 12.15
N GLU A 14 -30.46 13.72 13.07
CA GLU A 14 -31.70 13.45 13.80
C GLU A 14 -32.92 13.43 12.88
N GLY A 15 -33.03 14.41 11.98
CA GLY A 15 -34.16 14.53 11.05
C GLY A 15 -34.27 13.39 10.02
N VAL A 16 -33.18 12.67 9.74
CA VAL A 16 -33.21 11.47 8.88
C VAL A 16 -33.36 10.16 9.67
N GLY A 17 -33.60 10.20 10.99
CA GLY A 17 -33.79 9.02 11.82
C GLY A 17 -32.52 8.46 12.48
N GLY A 18 -31.43 9.24 12.49
CA GLY A 18 -30.16 8.88 13.12
C GLY A 18 -29.21 8.07 12.23
N ALA A 19 -27.99 7.84 12.71
CA ALA A 19 -26.96 7.12 11.96
C ALA A 19 -27.36 5.68 11.60
N GLY A 20 -28.15 5.02 12.44
CA GLY A 20 -28.66 3.67 12.19
C GLY A 20 -29.71 3.58 11.07
N ASN A 21 -30.33 4.70 10.69
CA ASN A 21 -31.27 4.73 9.56
C ASN A 21 -30.58 4.97 8.22
N ILE A 22 -29.27 5.30 8.20
CA ILE A 22 -28.54 5.63 6.97
C ILE A 22 -27.77 4.39 6.49
N LYS A 23 -28.15 3.86 5.34
CA LYS A 23 -27.45 2.76 4.65
C LYS A 23 -26.28 3.26 3.83
N PHE A 24 -26.47 4.37 3.12
CA PHE A 24 -25.43 5.01 2.33
C PHE A 24 -25.61 6.52 2.34
N LEU A 25 -24.50 7.25 2.49
CA LEU A 25 -24.46 8.71 2.42
C LEU A 25 -23.41 9.14 1.40
N SER A 26 -23.87 9.81 0.36
CA SER A 26 -23.01 10.47 -0.62
C SER A 26 -23.39 11.93 -0.78
N CYS A 27 -22.56 12.69 -1.47
CA CYS A 27 -22.86 14.05 -1.82
C CYS A 27 -22.51 14.34 -3.29
N CYS A 28 -23.23 15.27 -3.89
CA CYS A 28 -22.87 15.87 -5.17
C CYS A 28 -22.51 17.36 -4.97
N ALA A 29 -22.58 18.18 -6.01
CA ALA A 29 -22.21 19.60 -5.93
C ALA A 29 -23.05 20.41 -4.92
N THR A 30 -24.36 20.14 -4.83
CA THR A 30 -25.30 20.96 -4.03
C THR A 30 -26.28 20.15 -3.19
N ARG A 31 -26.21 18.81 -3.25
CA ARG A 31 -27.12 17.94 -2.50
C ARG A 31 -26.40 16.83 -1.74
N LEU A 32 -26.90 16.54 -0.54
CA LEU A 32 -26.68 15.29 0.16
C LEU A 32 -27.64 14.24 -0.38
N ARG A 33 -27.17 13.01 -0.57
CA ARG A 33 -27.93 11.87 -1.05
C ARG A 33 -27.85 10.75 -0.03
N PHE A 34 -29.00 10.40 0.50
CA PHE A 34 -29.18 9.34 1.47
C PHE A 34 -29.83 8.14 0.79
N GLU A 35 -29.34 6.96 1.12
CA GLU A 35 -30.08 5.70 1.04
C GLU A 35 -30.40 5.31 2.49
N LEU A 36 -31.69 5.20 2.81
CA LEU A 36 -32.20 5.03 4.16
C LEU A 36 -32.78 3.64 4.36
N ASN A 37 -32.68 3.09 5.57
CA ASN A 37 -33.32 1.81 5.89
C ASN A 37 -34.85 1.95 5.91
N ASP A 38 -35.34 3.08 6.42
CA ASP A 38 -36.75 3.43 6.43
C ASP A 38 -36.95 4.93 6.14
N ASN A 39 -37.57 5.22 5.00
CA ASN A 39 -37.86 6.57 4.55
C ASN A 39 -39.04 7.21 5.29
N SER A 40 -39.86 6.42 5.99
CA SER A 40 -41.02 6.92 6.74
C SER A 40 -40.64 7.65 8.04
N ILE A 41 -39.42 7.43 8.52
CA ILE A 41 -38.87 8.04 9.74
C ILE A 41 -38.42 9.49 9.49
N VAL A 42 -38.27 9.89 8.22
CA VAL A 42 -37.71 11.21 7.87
C VAL A 42 -38.67 12.33 8.26
N ASP A 43 -38.22 13.21 9.16
CA ASP A 43 -38.95 14.42 9.54
C ASP A 43 -38.60 15.57 8.58
N LYS A 44 -39.35 15.64 7.49
CA LYS A 44 -39.19 16.70 6.49
C LYS A 44 -39.35 18.10 7.09
N ALA A 45 -40.31 18.30 8.00
CA ALA A 45 -40.59 19.61 8.55
C ALA A 45 -39.43 20.10 9.44
N ALA A 46 -38.84 19.21 10.24
CA ALA A 46 -37.64 19.51 11.01
C ALA A 46 -36.43 19.80 10.11
N LEU A 47 -36.26 19.06 9.01
CA LEU A 47 -35.15 19.25 8.08
C LEU A 47 -35.25 20.58 7.31
N ASP A 48 -36.44 20.94 6.81
CA ASP A 48 -36.66 22.21 6.10
C ASP A 48 -36.52 23.44 7.03
N ALA A 49 -36.58 23.26 8.36
CA ALA A 49 -36.37 24.31 9.35
C ALA A 49 -34.89 24.58 9.67
N ILE A 50 -33.96 23.78 9.14
CA ILE A 50 -32.52 23.94 9.36
C ILE A 50 -31.99 25.06 8.45
N PRO A 51 -31.31 26.10 8.96
CA PRO A 51 -30.87 27.25 8.16
C PRO A 51 -30.03 26.90 6.92
N ASP A 52 -29.23 25.84 7.01
CA ASP A 52 -28.36 25.38 5.92
C ASP A 52 -29.09 24.47 4.90
N VAL A 53 -30.35 24.11 5.15
CA VAL A 53 -31.16 23.27 4.25
C VAL A 53 -32.01 24.15 3.35
N MET A 54 -31.71 24.10 2.06
CA MET A 54 -32.45 24.82 1.01
C MET A 54 -33.67 24.02 0.49
N GLY A 55 -33.77 22.74 0.85
CA GLY A 55 -34.97 21.94 0.60
C GLY A 55 -34.74 20.44 0.65
N CYS A 56 -35.79 19.72 1.05
CA CYS A 56 -35.81 18.26 1.08
C CYS A 56 -36.62 17.65 -0.08
N ILE A 57 -36.01 16.71 -0.80
CA ILE A 57 -36.56 16.07 -1.99
C ILE A 57 -36.61 14.55 -1.75
N PRO A 58 -37.77 13.97 -1.41
CA PRO A 58 -37.94 12.52 -1.43
C PRO A 58 -37.72 11.99 -2.85
N GLN A 59 -37.11 10.82 -2.98
CA GLN A 59 -36.95 10.10 -4.25
C GLN A 59 -37.69 8.76 -4.16
N SER A 60 -37.89 8.09 -5.30
CA SER A 60 -38.52 6.77 -5.32
C SER A 60 -37.70 5.76 -4.52
N GLY A 61 -38.38 5.00 -3.65
CA GLY A 61 -37.81 3.94 -2.82
C GLY A 61 -37.22 4.45 -1.51
N ASP A 62 -36.03 3.95 -1.20
CA ASP A 62 -35.24 4.20 0.00
C ASP A 62 -34.34 5.45 -0.10
N ARG A 63 -34.45 6.21 -1.20
CA ARG A 63 -33.57 7.35 -1.47
C ARG A 63 -34.18 8.67 -1.03
N TYR A 64 -33.37 9.51 -0.41
CA TYR A 64 -33.75 10.86 0.03
C TYR A 64 -32.65 11.86 -0.29
N GLN A 65 -33.01 13.09 -0.70
CA GLN A 65 -32.03 14.13 -1.00
C GLN A 65 -32.31 15.40 -0.18
N ILE A 66 -31.24 16.02 0.30
CA ILE A 66 -31.29 17.31 1.01
C ILE A 66 -30.39 18.28 0.26
N VAL A 67 -30.95 19.41 -0.16
CA VAL A 67 -30.22 20.48 -0.86
C VAL A 67 -29.59 21.40 0.19
N ILE A 68 -28.27 21.54 0.17
CA ILE A 68 -27.53 22.45 1.10
C ILE A 68 -26.84 23.59 0.31
N GLY A 69 -26.55 23.39 -0.98
CA GLY A 69 -25.80 24.37 -1.79
C GLY A 69 -24.28 24.21 -1.68
N GLY A 70 -23.53 25.31 -1.77
CA GLY A 70 -22.05 25.29 -1.87
C GLY A 70 -21.32 24.67 -0.67
N GLY A 71 -21.97 24.58 0.49
CA GLY A 71 -21.43 23.99 1.71
C GLY A 71 -21.58 22.46 1.82
N VAL A 72 -22.10 21.77 0.80
CA VAL A 72 -22.44 20.33 0.88
C VAL A 72 -21.27 19.44 1.29
N ALA A 73 -20.07 19.65 0.75
CA ALA A 73 -18.93 18.78 1.05
C ALA A 73 -18.52 18.86 2.54
N THR A 74 -18.62 20.06 3.11
CA THR A 74 -18.39 20.31 4.54
C THR A 74 -19.48 19.63 5.38
N MET A 75 -20.74 19.75 4.97
CA MET A 75 -21.87 19.12 5.65
C MET A 75 -21.80 17.58 5.60
N HIS A 76 -21.44 17.01 4.45
CA HIS A 76 -21.21 15.57 4.28
C HIS A 76 -20.11 15.06 5.20
N SER A 77 -18.98 15.78 5.26
CA SER A 77 -17.85 15.42 6.14
C SER A 77 -18.24 15.47 7.62
N ALA A 78 -19.03 16.48 8.03
CA ALA A 78 -19.52 16.61 9.39
C ALA A 78 -20.51 15.49 9.76
N LEU A 79 -21.46 15.17 8.88
CA LEU A 79 -22.38 14.04 9.05
C LEU A 79 -21.65 12.70 9.14
N GLN A 80 -20.65 12.49 8.29
CA GLN A 80 -19.86 11.27 8.31
C GLN A 80 -19.08 11.12 9.63
N GLN A 81 -18.49 12.20 10.14
CA GLN A 81 -17.82 12.18 11.46
C GLN A 81 -18.80 11.90 12.60
N LEU A 82 -20.00 12.50 12.58
CA LEU A 82 -21.04 12.24 13.57
C LEU A 82 -21.51 10.79 13.52
N MET A 83 -21.72 10.23 12.33
CA MET A 83 -22.06 8.83 12.13
C MET A 83 -20.95 7.92 12.67
N GLU A 84 -19.69 8.15 12.30
CA GLU A 84 -18.53 7.37 12.79
C GLU A 84 -18.40 7.42 14.32
N SER A 85 -18.73 8.56 14.94
CA SER A 85 -18.73 8.71 16.40
C SER A 85 -19.90 7.99 17.10
N GLN A 86 -21.04 7.79 16.42
CA GLN A 86 -22.23 7.16 16.99
C GLN A 86 -22.34 5.65 16.71
N THR A 87 -21.79 5.17 15.59
CA THR A 87 -21.90 3.75 15.19
C THR A 87 -20.73 2.89 15.61
N GLY A 88 -19.63 3.46 16.12
CA GLY A 88 -18.55 2.70 16.75
C GLY A 88 -18.05 1.50 15.94
N SER A 89 -17.99 1.59 14.60
CA SER A 89 -17.20 0.67 13.76
C SER A 89 -17.23 1.10 12.30
N GLY A 90 -16.05 1.13 11.67
CA GLY A 90 -15.92 1.17 10.22
C GLY A 90 -16.49 -0.11 9.60
N THR A 91 -17.22 0.04 8.49
CA THR A 91 -17.76 -1.08 7.72
C THR A 91 -16.89 -1.47 6.54
N ALA A 92 -16.85 -2.79 6.34
CA ALA A 92 -16.52 -3.58 5.14
C ALA A 92 -15.04 -3.91 4.82
N SER A 93 -14.55 -4.99 5.46
CA SER A 93 -13.83 -6.05 4.72
C SER A 93 -14.14 -7.43 5.31
N THR A 94 -14.76 -8.29 4.48
CA THR A 94 -14.76 -9.77 4.46
C THR A 94 -14.67 -10.56 5.77
N ASN A 95 -15.74 -11.31 6.06
CA ASN A 95 -15.82 -12.54 6.87
C ASN A 95 -14.60 -12.87 7.73
N GLU A 96 -14.56 -12.33 8.95
CA GLU A 96 -13.72 -12.89 10.02
C GLU A 96 -14.61 -13.62 11.03
N VAL A 97 -14.29 -14.90 11.22
CA VAL A 97 -14.86 -15.78 12.22
C VAL A 97 -14.60 -15.17 13.60
N LYS A 98 -15.67 -14.83 14.33
CA LYS A 98 -15.58 -14.46 15.75
C LYS A 98 -15.04 -15.66 16.55
N ALA A 99 -13.85 -15.51 17.09
CA ALA A 99 -13.39 -16.21 18.27
C ALA A 99 -12.72 -15.17 19.18
N ASP A 100 -13.18 -15.08 20.43
CA ASP A 100 -12.71 -14.12 21.43
C ASP A 100 -11.18 -14.04 21.49
N ASN A 101 -10.64 -12.87 21.15
CA ASN A 101 -9.34 -12.29 21.53
C ASN A 101 -9.10 -11.01 20.69
N ALA A 102 -8.28 -10.08 21.19
CA ALA A 102 -8.03 -8.73 20.66
C ALA A 102 -8.05 -8.61 19.13
N SER A 103 -8.70 -7.56 18.61
CA SER A 103 -8.86 -7.34 17.17
C SER A 103 -7.50 -7.13 16.48
N ASN A 104 -7.40 -7.49 15.19
CA ASN A 104 -6.22 -7.23 14.36
C ASN A 104 -5.78 -5.75 14.43
N ASP A 105 -6.72 -4.83 14.68
CA ASP A 105 -6.43 -3.40 14.79
C ASP A 105 -5.90 -3.00 16.18
N ASP A 106 -6.29 -3.70 17.25
CA ASP A 106 -5.75 -3.51 18.60
C ASP A 106 -4.28 -3.99 18.67
N ILE A 107 -3.97 -5.12 18.04
CA ILE A 107 -2.60 -5.66 17.95
C ILE A 107 -1.72 -4.68 17.16
N LYS A 108 -2.22 -4.13 16.05
CA LYS A 108 -1.50 -3.09 15.29
C LYS A 108 -1.29 -1.83 16.13
N ALA A 109 -2.29 -1.39 16.89
CA ALA A 109 -2.18 -0.20 17.74
C ALA A 109 -1.13 -0.37 18.85
N SER A 110 -1.06 -1.54 19.49
CA SER A 110 -0.08 -1.83 20.55
C SER A 110 1.38 -1.91 20.06
N MET A 111 1.59 -2.43 18.84
CA MET A 111 2.91 -2.44 18.19
C MET A 111 3.34 -1.03 17.74
N ARG A 112 2.38 -0.18 17.35
CA ARG A 112 2.66 1.23 17.01
C ARG A 112 3.10 2.02 18.23
N SER A 113 2.44 1.84 19.38
CA SER A 113 2.83 2.51 20.63
C SER A 113 4.16 2.04 21.21
N SER A 114 4.65 0.86 20.81
CA SER A 114 5.87 0.24 21.30
C SER A 114 7.04 0.42 20.31
N GLY A 115 7.58 1.63 20.20
CA GLY A 115 8.75 1.92 19.34
C GLY A 115 9.11 3.41 19.25
N VAL A 116 9.97 3.79 18.30
CA VAL A 116 10.22 5.21 17.96
C VAL A 116 8.92 5.89 17.48
N ARG A 117 8.00 5.10 16.90
CA ARG A 117 6.64 5.47 16.44
C ARG A 117 5.55 5.63 17.53
N GLY A 118 5.96 6.07 18.71
CA GLY A 118 5.03 6.53 19.76
C GLY A 118 5.59 7.69 20.57
N LYS A 119 6.82 8.14 20.23
CA LYS A 119 7.50 9.23 20.92
C LYS A 119 7.49 10.53 20.13
N VAL A 120 7.26 10.47 18.81
CA VAL A 120 7.44 11.61 17.90
C VAL A 120 6.33 11.65 16.84
N ALA A 121 5.31 12.48 17.08
CA ALA A 121 4.07 12.52 16.29
C ALA A 121 4.24 12.76 14.78
N TRP A 122 5.30 13.48 14.34
CA TRP A 122 5.52 13.72 12.91
C TRP A 122 6.05 12.49 12.17
N VAL A 123 6.84 11.65 12.85
CA VAL A 123 7.33 10.36 12.29
C VAL A 123 6.16 9.41 12.11
N ASP A 124 5.21 9.43 13.05
CA ASP A 124 3.98 8.65 12.99
C ASP A 124 3.11 9.06 11.82
N GLY A 125 2.87 10.36 11.66
CA GLY A 125 2.12 10.91 10.54
C GLY A 125 2.75 10.57 9.18
N PHE A 126 4.08 10.68 9.04
CA PHE A 126 4.79 10.35 7.81
C PHE A 126 4.58 8.90 7.38
N PHE A 127 4.79 7.97 8.30
CA PHE A 127 4.70 6.56 7.98
C PHE A 127 3.24 6.06 7.88
N GLU A 128 2.28 6.73 8.54
CA GLU A 128 0.85 6.48 8.31
C GLU A 128 0.46 6.91 6.90
N TYR A 129 0.88 8.11 6.49
CA TYR A 129 0.66 8.62 5.15
C TYR A 129 1.18 7.65 4.09
N LEU A 130 2.42 7.21 4.26
CA LEU A 130 3.04 6.20 3.41
C LEU A 130 2.24 4.89 3.39
N SER A 131 1.89 4.32 4.55
CA SER A 131 1.19 3.03 4.62
C SER A 131 -0.21 3.11 4.00
N ASP A 132 -0.97 4.17 4.30
CA ASP A 132 -2.32 4.37 3.78
C ASP A 132 -2.34 4.70 2.29
N SER A 133 -1.22 5.16 1.72
CA SER A 133 -1.07 5.33 0.27
C SER A 133 -1.01 3.99 -0.49
N PHE A 134 -0.55 2.92 0.18
CA PHE A 134 -0.38 1.58 -0.41
C PHE A 134 -1.48 0.58 -0.05
N ARG A 135 -2.04 0.63 1.16
CA ARG A 135 -3.03 -0.35 1.64
C ARG A 135 -4.21 -0.57 0.67
N PRO A 136 -4.83 0.46 0.07
CA PRO A 136 -5.98 0.25 -0.81
C PRO A 136 -5.65 -0.49 -2.12
N ILE A 137 -4.37 -0.56 -2.52
CA ILE A 137 -3.93 -1.14 -3.80
C ILE A 137 -3.29 -2.53 -3.65
N LEU A 138 -3.24 -3.09 -2.44
CA LEU A 138 -2.62 -4.40 -2.19
C LEU A 138 -3.27 -5.53 -2.98
N GLY A 139 -4.60 -5.55 -3.07
CA GLY A 139 -5.33 -6.60 -3.78
C GLY A 139 -5.00 -6.64 -5.27
N ILE A 140 -4.87 -5.47 -5.91
CA ILE A 140 -4.52 -5.40 -7.34
C ILE A 140 -3.04 -5.70 -7.58
N LEU A 141 -2.15 -5.29 -6.66
CA LEU A 141 -0.73 -5.64 -6.71
C LEU A 141 -0.54 -7.17 -6.61
N LEU A 142 -1.28 -7.83 -5.71
CA LEU A 142 -1.30 -9.28 -5.61
C LEU A 142 -1.75 -9.93 -6.92
N GLY A 143 -2.88 -9.47 -7.47
CA GLY A 143 -3.44 -9.99 -8.72
C GLY A 143 -2.44 -9.90 -9.87
N ALA A 144 -1.77 -8.74 -10.03
CA ALA A 144 -0.74 -8.57 -11.05
C ALA A 144 0.46 -9.51 -10.85
N SER A 145 0.92 -9.69 -9.61
CA SER A 145 2.02 -10.63 -9.34
C SER A 145 1.67 -12.10 -9.53
N LEU A 146 0.41 -12.52 -9.34
CA LEU A 146 0.00 -13.89 -9.67
C LEU A 146 0.04 -14.15 -11.18
N ILE A 147 -0.26 -13.14 -12.00
CA ILE A 147 -0.07 -13.23 -13.46
C ILE A 147 1.42 -13.36 -13.79
N ILE A 148 2.28 -12.52 -13.18
CA ILE A 148 3.75 -12.61 -13.34
C ILE A 148 4.26 -14.00 -12.93
N ALA A 149 3.77 -14.54 -11.82
CA ALA A 149 4.15 -15.85 -11.32
C ALA A 149 3.75 -16.96 -12.31
N LEU A 150 2.54 -16.89 -12.88
CA LEU A 150 2.11 -17.83 -13.91
C LEU A 150 3.01 -17.75 -15.15
N CYS A 151 3.30 -16.54 -15.63
CA CYS A 151 4.23 -16.33 -16.75
C CYS A 151 5.62 -16.90 -16.45
N ALA A 152 6.14 -16.68 -15.24
CA ALA A 152 7.44 -17.19 -14.82
C ALA A 152 7.49 -18.72 -14.75
N VAL A 153 6.41 -19.37 -14.30
CA VAL A 153 6.31 -20.84 -14.30
C VAL A 153 6.27 -21.38 -15.73
N LEU A 154 5.50 -20.75 -16.63
CA LEU A 154 5.43 -21.16 -18.03
C LEU A 154 6.78 -20.97 -18.76
N ASP A 155 7.50 -19.89 -18.44
CA ASP A 155 8.89 -19.66 -18.90
C ASP A 155 9.83 -20.75 -18.42
N ALA A 156 9.78 -21.06 -17.12
CA ALA A 156 10.63 -22.07 -16.50
C ALA A 156 10.38 -23.49 -17.01
N LEU A 157 9.15 -23.79 -17.41
CA LEU A 157 8.78 -25.06 -18.04
C LEU A 157 9.08 -25.10 -19.54
N HIS A 158 9.68 -24.04 -20.11
CA HIS A 158 9.96 -23.90 -21.54
C HIS A 158 8.72 -24.01 -22.44
N ILE A 159 7.53 -23.70 -21.90
CA ILE A 159 6.27 -23.72 -22.67
C ILE A 159 6.19 -22.47 -23.56
N VAL A 160 6.67 -21.33 -23.05
CA VAL A 160 6.72 -20.05 -23.74
C VAL A 160 8.02 -19.36 -23.35
N ASP A 161 8.75 -18.82 -24.31
CA ASP A 161 9.88 -17.95 -24.01
C ASP A 161 9.38 -16.53 -23.72
N PHE A 162 9.30 -16.17 -22.43
CA PHE A 162 8.89 -14.82 -22.01
C PHE A 162 10.03 -13.79 -22.10
N ARG A 163 11.24 -14.25 -22.43
CA ARG A 163 12.48 -13.46 -22.51
C ARG A 163 12.90 -13.16 -23.95
N GLY A 164 12.36 -13.89 -24.92
CA GLY A 164 12.52 -13.67 -26.36
C GLY A 164 11.40 -12.85 -27.01
N ASP A 165 11.30 -12.93 -28.34
CA ASP A 165 10.25 -12.27 -29.11
C ASP A 165 8.88 -12.87 -28.80
N LYS A 166 8.01 -12.05 -28.20
CA LYS A 166 6.68 -12.46 -27.76
C LYS A 166 5.65 -12.30 -28.88
N SER A 167 4.81 -13.31 -29.06
CA SER A 167 3.62 -13.18 -29.92
C SER A 167 2.66 -12.13 -29.33
N ALA A 168 1.76 -11.59 -30.17
CA ALA A 168 0.80 -10.57 -29.73
C ALA A 168 -0.04 -11.01 -28.51
N GLY A 169 -0.37 -12.31 -28.41
CA GLY A 169 -1.08 -12.86 -27.26
C GLY A 169 -0.28 -12.73 -25.96
N TRP A 170 1.03 -12.96 -26.00
CA TRP A 170 1.89 -12.84 -24.82
C TRP A 170 2.23 -11.39 -24.46
N VAL A 171 2.32 -10.49 -25.45
CA VAL A 171 2.40 -9.04 -25.20
C VAL A 171 1.11 -8.52 -24.54
N PHE A 172 -0.05 -9.06 -24.91
CA PHE A 172 -1.31 -8.75 -24.24
C PHE A 172 -1.30 -9.22 -22.78
N VAL A 173 -0.82 -10.44 -22.51
CA VAL A 173 -0.64 -10.95 -21.14
C VAL A 173 0.31 -10.05 -20.33
N ASP A 174 1.39 -9.57 -20.95
CA ASP A 174 2.29 -8.62 -20.28
C ASP A 174 1.57 -7.33 -19.88
N SER A 175 0.69 -6.84 -20.74
CA SER A 175 -0.11 -5.64 -20.48
C SER A 175 -1.05 -5.83 -19.27
N MET A 176 -1.56 -7.05 -19.05
CA MET A 176 -2.46 -7.37 -17.93
C MET A 176 -1.81 -7.15 -16.56
N TRP A 177 -0.53 -7.50 -16.40
CA TRP A 177 0.18 -7.28 -15.14
C TRP A 177 0.90 -5.93 -15.13
N HIS A 178 1.43 -5.46 -16.26
CA HIS A 178 2.11 -4.17 -16.37
C HIS A 178 1.21 -3.01 -15.97
N THR A 179 -0.08 -3.05 -16.25
CA THR A 179 -1.01 -1.94 -15.92
C THR A 179 -0.90 -1.48 -14.46
N VAL A 180 -0.80 -2.41 -13.51
CA VAL A 180 -0.76 -2.10 -12.07
C VAL A 180 0.55 -1.44 -11.68
N PHE A 181 1.67 -1.93 -12.21
CA PHE A 181 3.00 -1.37 -11.89
C PHE A 181 3.28 -0.09 -12.66
N TYR A 182 2.88 -0.02 -13.93
CA TYR A 182 3.06 1.15 -14.78
C TYR A 182 2.30 2.35 -14.20
N PHE A 183 1.00 2.19 -13.92
CA PHE A 183 0.15 3.25 -13.35
C PHE A 183 0.18 3.33 -11.81
N LEU A 184 1.10 2.61 -11.17
CA LEU A 184 1.30 2.67 -9.71
C LEU A 184 1.40 4.11 -9.18
N PRO A 185 2.13 5.06 -9.82
CA PRO A 185 2.23 6.42 -9.30
C PRO A 185 0.88 7.13 -9.21
N ILE A 186 -0.01 6.91 -10.20
CA ILE A 186 -1.34 7.50 -10.24
C ILE A 186 -2.20 6.94 -9.09
N MET A 187 -2.14 5.62 -8.88
CA MET A 187 -2.88 4.95 -7.82
C MET A 187 -2.40 5.38 -6.42
N VAL A 188 -1.08 5.51 -6.24
CA VAL A 188 -0.46 6.02 -5.01
C VAL A 188 -0.88 7.47 -4.78
N ALA A 189 -0.81 8.33 -5.79
CA ALA A 189 -1.21 9.74 -5.67
C ALA A 189 -2.68 9.90 -5.29
N TYR A 190 -3.55 9.04 -5.83
CA TYR A 190 -4.97 8.99 -5.46
C TYR A 190 -5.16 8.70 -3.96
N ASN A 191 -4.57 7.60 -3.48
CA ASN A 191 -4.71 7.17 -2.08
C ASN A 191 -4.06 8.16 -1.10
N ALA A 192 -2.87 8.65 -1.45
CA ALA A 192 -2.16 9.66 -0.70
C ALA A 192 -3.00 10.93 -0.53
N SER A 193 -3.67 11.37 -1.61
CA SER A 193 -4.50 12.58 -1.61
C SER A 193 -5.69 12.39 -0.69
N LYS A 194 -6.34 11.22 -0.76
CA LYS A 194 -7.41 10.82 0.16
C LYS A 194 -6.97 10.91 1.62
N LYS A 195 -5.78 10.38 1.95
CA LYS A 195 -5.23 10.43 3.33
C LYS A 195 -5.01 11.86 3.82
N LEU A 196 -4.57 12.77 2.96
CA LEU A 196 -4.35 14.18 3.33
C LEU A 196 -5.59 15.08 3.21
N LYS A 197 -6.77 14.49 2.93
CA LYS A 197 -8.05 15.19 2.74
C LYS A 197 -8.04 16.15 1.55
N VAL A 198 -7.34 15.77 0.48
CA VAL A 198 -7.38 16.39 -0.84
C VAL A 198 -8.26 15.53 -1.75
N ASP A 199 -8.88 16.14 -2.75
CA ASP A 199 -9.58 15.39 -3.79
C ASP A 199 -8.64 14.33 -4.42
N PRO A 200 -8.95 13.04 -4.34
CA PRO A 200 -8.09 11.98 -4.86
C PRO A 200 -7.80 12.08 -6.36
N TRP A 201 -8.77 12.52 -7.16
CA TRP A 201 -8.62 12.65 -8.60
C TRP A 201 -7.69 13.80 -8.99
N LEU A 202 -7.57 14.81 -8.13
CA LEU A 202 -6.63 15.90 -8.35
C LEU A 202 -5.18 15.41 -8.30
N GLY A 203 -4.82 14.62 -7.27
CA GLY A 203 -3.48 14.01 -7.18
C GLY A 203 -3.24 13.02 -8.33
N ALA A 204 -4.23 12.20 -8.67
CA ALA A 204 -4.16 11.27 -9.79
C ALA A 204 -3.93 12.01 -11.13
N ALA A 205 -4.64 13.11 -11.38
CA ALA A 205 -4.50 13.91 -12.60
C ALA A 205 -3.12 14.57 -12.73
N ILE A 206 -2.53 15.04 -11.62
CA ILE A 206 -1.19 15.62 -11.65
C ILE A 206 -0.15 14.59 -12.07
N MET A 207 -0.17 13.37 -11.50
CA MET A 207 0.70 12.30 -11.97
C MET A 207 0.37 11.85 -13.39
N GLY A 208 -0.92 11.76 -13.72
CA GLY A 208 -1.39 11.39 -15.05
C GLY A 208 -0.86 12.32 -16.14
N ALA A 209 -0.78 13.63 -15.86
CA ALA A 209 -0.24 14.62 -16.79
C ALA A 209 1.20 14.29 -17.22
N LEU A 210 2.05 13.90 -16.25
CA LEU A 210 3.47 13.52 -16.46
C LEU A 210 3.62 12.14 -17.12
N MET A 211 2.54 11.39 -17.31
CA MET A 211 2.54 10.06 -17.91
C MET A 211 1.74 10.01 -19.22
N THR A 212 1.26 11.16 -19.71
CA THR A 212 0.55 11.23 -21.00
C THR A 212 1.49 10.92 -22.17
N PRO A 213 0.93 10.43 -23.30
CA PRO A 213 1.68 10.32 -24.54
C PRO A 213 2.32 11.65 -24.96
N ASP A 214 1.67 12.79 -24.71
CA ASP A 214 2.22 14.10 -25.06
C ASP A 214 3.42 14.50 -24.20
N PHE A 215 3.42 14.16 -22.90
CA PHE A 215 4.61 14.32 -22.06
C PHE A 215 5.76 13.42 -22.54
N GLN A 216 5.46 12.16 -22.88
CA GLN A 216 6.47 11.22 -23.36
C GLN A 216 7.10 11.64 -24.69
N LYS A 217 6.31 12.21 -25.61
CA LYS A 217 6.80 12.75 -26.90
C LYS A 217 7.87 13.82 -26.73
N LEU A 218 7.92 14.53 -25.60
CA LEU A 218 8.97 15.52 -25.32
C LEU A 218 10.37 14.90 -25.44
N THR A 219 10.51 13.62 -25.07
CA THR A 219 11.80 12.90 -25.12
C THR A 219 12.36 12.76 -26.53
N SER A 220 11.49 12.75 -27.54
CA SER A 220 11.84 12.60 -28.97
C SER A 220 11.85 13.91 -29.77
N LEU A 221 11.60 15.06 -29.12
CA LEU A 221 11.63 16.34 -29.82
C LEU A 221 13.07 16.76 -30.16
N ALA A 222 13.26 17.40 -31.31
CA ALA A 222 14.57 17.92 -31.73
C ALA A 222 15.14 18.96 -30.74
N SER A 223 14.28 19.62 -29.96
CA SER A 223 14.65 20.58 -28.91
C SER A 223 15.10 19.92 -27.60
N THR A 224 15.14 18.59 -27.53
CA THR A 224 15.50 17.84 -26.33
C THR A 224 16.95 17.41 -26.41
N THR A 225 17.74 17.79 -25.40
CA THR A 225 19.15 17.44 -25.29
C THR A 225 19.30 16.19 -24.41
N SER A 226 20.07 15.22 -24.90
CA SER A 226 20.40 14.01 -24.15
C SER A 226 21.77 14.18 -23.49
N ILE A 227 21.80 14.13 -22.16
CA ILE A 227 23.03 14.19 -21.37
C ILE A 227 23.32 12.77 -20.88
N LYS A 228 24.49 12.24 -21.26
CA LYS A 228 24.95 10.94 -20.77
C LYS A 228 25.79 11.17 -19.52
N ASP A 229 25.34 10.64 -18.39
CA ASP A 229 26.14 10.59 -17.18
C ASP A 229 27.11 9.41 -17.30
N THR A 230 28.40 9.71 -17.43
CA THR A 230 29.47 8.71 -17.55
C THR A 230 29.74 7.94 -16.26
N THR A 231 29.36 8.49 -15.11
CA THR A 231 29.55 7.88 -13.79
C THR A 231 28.43 6.88 -13.47
N LEU A 232 27.21 7.19 -13.87
CA LEU A 232 26.03 6.34 -13.65
C LEU A 232 25.68 5.44 -14.85
N GLY A 233 26.26 5.71 -16.02
CA GLY A 233 25.93 5.02 -17.27
C GLY A 233 24.52 5.33 -17.80
N THR A 234 23.82 6.30 -17.19
CA THR A 234 22.45 6.68 -17.51
C THR A 234 22.40 7.82 -18.51
N VAL A 235 21.41 7.79 -19.40
CA VAL A 235 21.10 8.90 -20.30
C VAL A 235 19.88 9.64 -19.73
N SER A 236 20.04 10.92 -19.44
CA SER A 236 18.95 11.81 -19.03
C SER A 236 18.59 12.73 -20.19
N HIS A 237 17.30 12.90 -20.42
CA HIS A 237 16.80 13.80 -21.46
C HIS A 237 16.32 15.09 -20.81
N VAL A 238 16.66 16.24 -21.40
CA VAL A 238 16.26 17.56 -20.93
C VAL A 238 15.57 18.29 -22.06
N ALA A 239 14.31 18.67 -21.85
CA ALA A 239 13.56 19.52 -22.78
C ALA A 239 13.55 20.97 -22.29
N HIS A 240 13.72 21.93 -23.20
CA HIS A 240 13.58 23.34 -22.87
C HIS A 240 12.12 23.79 -23.05
N VAL A 241 11.36 23.82 -21.97
CA VAL A 241 9.95 24.22 -21.96
C VAL A 241 9.87 25.70 -21.59
N PHE A 242 9.43 26.54 -22.52
CA PHE A 242 9.42 28.01 -22.40
C PHE A 242 10.79 28.60 -21.97
N GLY A 243 11.88 28.02 -22.48
CA GLY A 243 13.25 28.44 -22.17
C GLY A 243 13.82 27.86 -20.87
N LEU A 244 13.02 27.19 -20.04
CA LEU A 244 13.46 26.55 -18.81
C LEU A 244 13.84 25.08 -19.06
N PRO A 245 15.00 24.61 -18.56
CA PRO A 245 15.39 23.21 -18.68
C PRO A 245 14.52 22.33 -17.77
N MET A 246 13.86 21.33 -18.35
CA MET A 246 13.04 20.34 -17.65
C MET A 246 13.61 18.95 -17.89
N GLN A 247 14.08 18.28 -16.83
CA GLN A 247 14.52 16.90 -16.92
C GLN A 247 13.31 15.98 -17.11
N LEU A 248 13.36 15.19 -18.18
CA LEU A 248 12.39 14.16 -18.49
C LEU A 248 12.81 12.86 -17.82
N ASN A 249 11.87 12.25 -17.10
CA ASN A 249 12.05 10.96 -16.44
C ASN A 249 10.91 10.03 -16.86
N ASP A 250 11.19 8.73 -16.84
CA ASP A 250 10.13 7.74 -16.79
C ASP A 250 9.57 7.69 -15.37
N TYR A 251 8.27 7.89 -15.25
CA TYR A 251 7.56 7.86 -13.98
C TYR A 251 6.80 6.54 -13.78
N SER A 252 6.77 5.64 -14.77
CA SER A 252 6.26 4.26 -14.60
C SER A 252 6.76 3.69 -13.28
N GLY A 253 5.92 3.06 -12.47
CA GLY A 253 6.34 2.41 -11.21
C GLY A 253 6.95 3.32 -10.13
N ASN A 254 7.08 4.63 -10.34
CA ASN A 254 7.68 5.53 -9.37
C ASN A 254 6.74 5.79 -8.18
N VAL A 255 7.30 5.73 -6.97
CA VAL A 255 6.54 5.93 -5.73
C VAL A 255 6.96 7.21 -4.99
N PHE A 256 8.21 7.63 -5.11
CA PHE A 256 8.70 8.81 -4.39
C PHE A 256 8.04 10.09 -4.90
N VAL A 257 7.96 10.24 -6.23
CA VAL A 257 7.35 11.41 -6.88
C VAL A 257 5.91 11.63 -6.44
N PRO A 258 4.97 10.67 -6.54
CA PRO A 258 3.59 10.89 -6.11
C PRO A 258 3.46 11.19 -4.61
N LEU A 259 4.26 10.54 -3.74
CA LEU A 259 4.21 10.78 -2.30
C LEU A 259 4.68 12.20 -1.92
N ILE A 260 5.77 12.68 -2.51
CA ILE A 260 6.26 14.04 -2.28
C ILE A 260 5.30 15.05 -2.90
N MET A 261 4.85 14.81 -4.14
CA MET A 261 3.93 15.67 -4.86
C MET A 261 2.65 15.89 -4.07
N VAL A 262 2.04 14.84 -3.54
CA VAL A 262 0.78 14.95 -2.80
C VAL A 262 0.96 15.64 -1.45
N ALA A 263 2.11 15.46 -0.78
CA ALA A 263 2.43 16.20 0.44
C ALA A 263 2.48 17.71 0.18
N VAL A 264 3.08 18.12 -0.94
CA VAL A 264 3.12 19.54 -1.37
C VAL A 264 1.73 20.00 -1.82
N LEU A 265 1.02 19.20 -2.62
CA LEU A 265 -0.35 19.48 -3.07
C LEU A 265 -1.27 19.73 -1.88
N ALA A 266 -1.15 18.97 -0.78
CA ALA A 266 -1.99 19.17 0.39
C ALA A 266 -1.81 20.55 1.03
N VAL A 267 -0.59 21.10 1.01
CA VAL A 267 -0.32 22.46 1.49
C VAL A 267 -0.93 23.48 0.52
N VAL A 268 -0.67 23.34 -0.78
CA VAL A 268 -1.20 24.22 -1.83
C VAL A 268 -2.73 24.23 -1.82
N TYR A 269 -3.35 23.06 -1.77
CA TYR A 269 -4.80 22.89 -1.78
C TYR A 269 -5.48 23.56 -0.57
N ARG A 270 -4.92 23.40 0.63
CA ARG A 270 -5.41 24.07 1.85
C ARG A 270 -5.25 25.58 1.77
N PHE A 271 -4.17 26.07 1.17
CA PHE A 271 -3.94 27.49 0.95
C PHE A 271 -4.94 28.07 -0.06
N LEU A 272 -5.17 27.39 -1.20
CA LEU A 272 -6.14 27.80 -2.21
C LEU A 272 -7.56 27.85 -1.65
N LYS A 273 -7.98 26.87 -0.83
CA LYS A 273 -9.28 26.90 -0.13
C LYS A 273 -9.45 28.10 0.80
N LYS A 274 -8.37 28.67 1.34
CA LYS A 274 -8.43 29.86 2.19
C LYS A 274 -8.58 31.15 1.38
N ILE A 275 -8.07 31.18 0.15
CA ILE A 275 -8.06 32.38 -0.69
C ILE A 275 -9.31 32.45 -1.57
N VAL A 276 -9.72 31.31 -2.12
CA VAL A 276 -10.87 31.24 -3.02
C VAL A 276 -12.15 31.29 -2.18
N PRO A 277 -13.16 32.10 -2.55
CA PRO A 277 -14.47 32.08 -1.90
C PRO A 277 -15.16 30.70 -1.99
N ASP A 278 -15.88 30.29 -0.95
CA ASP A 278 -16.46 28.93 -0.82
C ASP A 278 -17.35 28.52 -2.01
N ASN A 279 -18.15 29.45 -2.55
CA ASN A 279 -19.01 29.20 -3.71
C ASN A 279 -18.23 28.92 -5.01
N LEU A 280 -16.94 29.24 -5.06
CA LEU A 280 -16.05 29.06 -6.21
C LEU A 280 -15.08 27.89 -6.04
N HIS A 281 -15.07 27.22 -4.87
CA HIS A 281 -14.12 26.14 -4.57
C HIS A 281 -14.17 25.01 -5.59
N MET A 282 -15.38 24.60 -5.98
CA MET A 282 -15.56 23.46 -6.89
C MET A 282 -14.88 23.65 -8.25
N VAL A 283 -14.75 24.90 -8.72
CA VAL A 283 -14.17 25.22 -10.02
C VAL A 283 -12.70 25.61 -9.87
N PHE A 284 -12.44 26.61 -9.03
CA PHE A 284 -11.14 27.29 -9.02
C PHE A 284 -10.07 26.58 -8.20
N VAL A 285 -10.44 25.87 -7.12
CA VAL A 285 -9.43 25.17 -6.30
C VAL A 285 -8.78 24.03 -7.10
N PRO A 286 -9.52 23.12 -7.77
CA PRO A 286 -8.90 22.10 -8.64
C PRO A 286 -8.14 22.73 -9.81
N PHE A 287 -8.71 23.73 -10.50
CA PHE A 287 -8.08 24.41 -11.63
C PHE A 287 -6.72 25.01 -11.28
N LEU A 288 -6.66 25.83 -10.21
CA LEU A 288 -5.42 26.45 -9.76
C LEU A 288 -4.42 25.40 -9.25
N SER A 289 -4.90 24.36 -8.58
CA SER A 289 -4.04 23.26 -8.13
C SER A 289 -3.36 22.56 -9.31
N LEU A 290 -4.08 22.28 -10.41
CA LEU A 290 -3.49 21.66 -11.61
C LEU A 290 -2.44 22.57 -12.27
N ILE A 291 -2.78 23.85 -12.49
CA ILE A 291 -1.87 24.82 -13.12
C ILE A 291 -0.59 25.03 -12.31
N ILE A 292 -0.67 24.97 -10.98
CA ILE A 292 0.50 25.14 -10.11
C ILE A 292 1.28 23.83 -10.00
N MET A 293 0.59 22.73 -9.70
CA MET A 293 1.24 21.47 -9.32
C MET A 293 1.79 20.69 -10.51
N ILE A 294 1.21 20.77 -11.71
CA ILE A 294 1.75 20.04 -12.88
C ILE A 294 3.15 20.57 -13.23
N PRO A 295 3.38 21.89 -13.46
CA PRO A 295 4.71 22.41 -13.70
C PRO A 295 5.65 22.20 -12.50
N LEU A 296 5.19 22.45 -11.28
CA LEU A 296 6.01 22.23 -10.08
C LEU A 296 6.48 20.77 -9.98
N THR A 297 5.60 19.83 -10.33
CA THR A 297 5.95 18.41 -10.32
C THR A 297 6.90 18.08 -11.46
N ALA A 298 6.65 18.55 -12.68
CA ALA A 298 7.50 18.25 -13.83
C ALA A 298 8.92 18.82 -13.70
N PHE A 299 9.07 20.05 -13.21
CA PHE A 299 10.37 20.73 -13.13
C PHE A 299 11.15 20.42 -11.85
N LEU A 300 10.48 20.20 -10.72
CA LEU A 300 11.14 20.11 -9.42
C LEU A 300 10.90 18.77 -8.73
N ILE A 301 9.65 18.43 -8.44
CA ILE A 301 9.34 17.25 -7.59
C ILE A 301 9.66 15.94 -8.30
N GLY A 302 9.42 15.86 -9.61
CA GLY A 302 9.69 14.71 -10.45
C GLY A 302 11.16 14.33 -10.45
N PRO A 303 12.07 15.23 -10.90
CA PRO A 303 13.51 14.98 -10.83
C PRO A 303 14.00 14.68 -9.40
N LEU A 304 13.55 15.43 -8.39
CA LEU A 304 13.92 15.16 -6.99
C LEU A 304 13.53 13.75 -6.54
N GLY A 305 12.29 13.33 -6.79
CA GLY A 305 11.81 12.02 -6.38
C GLY A 305 12.55 10.88 -7.08
N VAL A 306 12.90 11.05 -8.35
CA VAL A 306 13.74 10.09 -9.09
C VAL A 306 15.14 10.04 -8.50
N TRP A 307 15.81 11.18 -8.30
CA TRP A 307 17.15 11.23 -7.72
C TRP A 307 17.22 10.62 -6.33
N ILE A 308 16.24 10.89 -5.46
CA ILE A 308 16.17 10.30 -4.11
C ILE A 308 16.23 8.78 -4.21
N GLY A 309 15.41 8.18 -5.07
CA GLY A 309 15.40 6.74 -5.21
C GLY A 309 16.65 6.20 -5.91
N THR A 310 17.21 6.90 -6.91
CA THR A 310 18.48 6.52 -7.56
C THR A 310 19.62 6.50 -6.54
N TYR A 311 19.79 7.55 -5.74
CA TYR A 311 20.86 7.62 -4.74
C TYR A 311 20.65 6.62 -3.60
N LEU A 312 19.40 6.36 -3.19
CA LEU A 312 19.12 5.31 -2.22
C LEU A 312 19.45 3.93 -2.78
N GLY A 313 19.13 3.68 -4.05
CA GLY A 313 19.48 2.45 -4.77
C GLY A 313 20.98 2.27 -4.88
N LEU A 314 21.73 3.33 -5.20
CA LEU A 314 23.20 3.33 -5.22
C LEU A 314 23.79 3.05 -3.84
N GLY A 315 23.22 3.63 -2.77
CA GLY A 315 23.67 3.37 -1.39
C GLY A 315 23.49 1.91 -0.99
N LEU A 316 22.34 1.32 -1.31
CA LEU A 316 22.11 -0.12 -1.06
C LEU A 316 22.94 -1.00 -1.98
N ALA A 317 23.17 -0.59 -3.23
CA ALA A 317 24.04 -1.32 -4.15
C ALA A 317 25.48 -1.32 -3.64
N TRP A 318 25.96 -0.18 -3.14
CA TRP A 318 27.27 -0.08 -2.49
C TRP A 318 27.38 -1.06 -1.31
N LEU A 319 26.35 -1.13 -0.46
CA LEU A 319 26.31 -2.07 0.66
C LEU A 319 26.30 -3.52 0.19
N ASN A 320 25.53 -3.84 -0.85
CA ASN A 320 25.48 -5.18 -1.45
C ASN A 320 26.82 -5.58 -2.10
N THR A 321 27.58 -4.64 -2.67
CA THR A 321 28.88 -4.91 -3.30
C THR A 321 30.02 -4.99 -2.29
N HIS A 322 30.06 -4.13 -1.28
CA HIS A 322 31.18 -4.05 -0.32
C HIS A 322 30.97 -4.90 0.93
N ALA A 323 29.72 -5.14 1.32
CA ALA A 323 29.36 -5.98 2.46
C ALA A 323 28.18 -6.93 2.12
N PRO A 324 28.30 -7.78 1.08
CA PRO A 324 27.23 -8.67 0.63
C PRO A 324 26.69 -9.58 1.73
N PHE A 325 27.57 -10.04 2.63
CA PHE A 325 27.18 -10.85 3.79
C PHE A 325 26.29 -10.08 4.76
N VAL A 326 26.69 -8.84 5.09
CA VAL A 326 25.90 -7.98 5.98
C VAL A 326 24.55 -7.68 5.34
N PHE A 327 24.53 -7.34 4.06
CA PHE A 327 23.31 -7.05 3.32
C PHE A 327 22.33 -8.24 3.31
N ALA A 328 22.81 -9.42 2.92
CA ALA A 328 21.99 -10.63 2.80
C ALA A 328 21.42 -11.12 4.15
N ILE A 329 22.05 -10.78 5.27
CA ILE A 329 21.59 -11.12 6.62
C ILE A 329 20.69 -10.02 7.19
N LEU A 330 21.09 -8.76 7.04
CA LEU A 330 20.41 -7.61 7.64
C LEU A 330 19.00 -7.45 7.09
N ILE A 331 18.81 -7.59 5.78
CA ILE A 331 17.51 -7.41 5.13
C ILE A 331 16.46 -8.36 5.72
N PRO A 332 16.64 -9.70 5.69
CA PRO A 332 15.66 -10.62 6.27
C PRO A 332 15.43 -10.43 7.78
N LEU A 333 16.43 -9.97 8.54
CA LEU A 333 16.27 -9.69 9.98
C LEU A 333 15.50 -8.41 10.27
N LEU A 334 15.52 -7.43 9.36
CA LEU A 334 14.86 -6.14 9.55
C LEU A 334 13.37 -6.20 9.16
N TYR A 335 13.05 -6.91 8.08
CA TYR A 335 11.67 -7.03 7.57
C TYR A 335 10.60 -7.46 8.59
N PRO A 336 10.84 -8.41 9.53
CA PRO A 336 9.85 -8.76 10.56
C PRO A 336 9.31 -7.55 11.32
N PHE A 337 10.14 -6.53 11.50
CA PHE A 337 9.79 -5.32 12.23
C PHE A 337 9.22 -4.23 11.31
N LEU A 338 9.63 -4.21 10.04
CA LEU A 338 9.13 -3.25 9.07
C LEU A 338 7.71 -3.56 8.62
N VAL A 339 7.35 -4.84 8.46
CA VAL A 339 6.05 -5.24 7.89
C VAL A 339 4.86 -4.81 8.74
N PRO A 340 4.79 -5.10 10.06
CA PRO A 340 3.68 -4.65 10.92
C PRO A 340 3.52 -3.13 10.96
N LEU A 341 4.64 -2.40 10.78
CA LEU A 341 4.68 -0.96 10.79
C LEU A 341 4.42 -0.32 9.42
N GLY A 342 4.29 -1.13 8.35
CA GLY A 342 4.14 -0.66 6.97
C GLY A 342 5.41 -0.01 6.38
N LEU A 343 6.55 -0.15 7.04
CA LEU A 343 7.82 0.49 6.68
C LEU A 343 8.59 -0.22 5.56
N HIS A 344 8.07 -1.35 5.10
CA HIS A 344 8.64 -2.12 3.99
C HIS A 344 8.21 -1.57 2.62
N TRP A 345 7.13 -0.78 2.53
CA TRP A 345 6.65 -0.21 1.27
C TRP A 345 7.66 0.69 0.55
N PRO A 346 8.44 1.56 1.22
CA PRO A 346 9.54 2.29 0.59
C PRO A 346 10.63 1.38 0.05
N LEU A 347 10.90 0.24 0.70
CA LEU A 347 11.85 -0.74 0.19
C LEU A 347 11.30 -1.43 -1.06
N ASN A 348 10.02 -1.79 -1.08
CA ASN A 348 9.37 -2.35 -2.26
C ASN A 348 9.35 -1.35 -3.44
N ALA A 349 9.08 -0.08 -3.15
CA ALA A 349 9.17 1.01 -4.12
C ALA A 349 10.59 1.12 -4.70
N LEU A 350 11.60 1.00 -3.85
CA LEU A 350 12.99 1.02 -4.28
C LEU A 350 13.35 -0.20 -5.13
N MET A 351 12.79 -1.38 -4.87
CA MET A 351 12.97 -2.56 -5.73
C MET A 351 12.46 -2.28 -7.15
N LEU A 352 11.28 -1.68 -7.27
CA LEU A 352 10.71 -1.33 -8.57
C LEU A 352 11.57 -0.32 -9.31
N MET A 353 12.10 0.68 -8.58
CA MET A 353 13.04 1.63 -9.16
C MET A 353 14.35 0.96 -9.59
N ASN A 354 14.92 0.06 -8.79
CA ASN A 354 16.13 -0.69 -9.16
C ASN A 354 15.92 -1.45 -10.47
N ILE A 355 14.76 -2.10 -10.65
CA ILE A 355 14.44 -2.79 -11.90
C ILE A 355 14.44 -1.83 -13.09
N GLN A 356 13.92 -0.61 -12.92
CA GLN A 356 13.85 0.39 -13.98
C GLN A 356 15.21 1.02 -14.30
N THR A 357 16.00 1.36 -13.28
CA THR A 357 17.26 2.09 -13.45
C THR A 357 18.46 1.18 -13.65
N LEU A 358 18.48 0.01 -13.00
CA LEU A 358 19.58 -0.97 -13.05
C LEU A 358 19.26 -2.18 -13.93
N GLY A 359 17.99 -2.38 -14.30
CA GLY A 359 17.53 -3.57 -15.02
C GLY A 359 17.35 -4.81 -14.14
N TYR A 360 17.61 -4.70 -12.84
CA TYR A 360 17.41 -5.76 -11.86
C TYR A 360 17.28 -5.20 -10.43
N ASP A 361 16.67 -5.98 -9.54
CA ASP A 361 16.69 -5.74 -8.10
C ASP A 361 17.44 -6.84 -7.35
N PHE A 362 18.08 -6.47 -6.24
CA PHE A 362 18.87 -7.36 -5.37
C PHE A 362 18.35 -7.40 -3.91
N ILE A 363 17.31 -6.63 -3.58
CA ILE A 363 16.70 -6.59 -2.24
C ILE A 363 15.64 -7.70 -2.09
N GLN A 364 14.92 -8.01 -3.17
CA GLN A 364 13.76 -8.91 -3.16
C GLN A 364 14.14 -10.36 -2.83
N GLY A 365 15.34 -10.81 -3.21
CA GLY A 365 15.85 -12.14 -2.82
C GLY A 365 15.98 -12.29 -1.29
N PRO A 366 16.77 -11.46 -0.61
CA PRO A 366 16.84 -11.44 0.85
C PRO A 366 15.50 -11.13 1.55
N MET A 367 14.65 -10.28 0.98
CA MET A 367 13.27 -10.11 1.47
C MET A 367 12.51 -11.45 1.46
N GLY A 368 12.67 -12.24 0.40
CA GLY A 368 11.98 -13.51 0.25
C GLY A 368 12.34 -14.53 1.33
N VAL A 369 13.59 -14.52 1.80
CA VAL A 369 14.03 -15.32 2.96
C VAL A 369 13.22 -14.99 4.21
N TRP A 370 12.96 -13.71 4.47
CA TRP A 370 12.10 -13.31 5.58
C TRP A 370 10.69 -13.89 5.44
N ASN A 371 10.08 -13.75 4.26
CA ASN A 371 8.71 -14.25 4.02
C ASN A 371 8.63 -15.77 4.26
N PHE A 372 9.61 -16.53 3.79
CA PHE A 372 9.65 -17.97 4.03
C PHE A 372 9.97 -18.35 5.47
N ALA A 373 10.74 -17.55 6.21
CA ALA A 373 10.89 -17.74 7.66
C ALA A 373 9.59 -17.50 8.41
N CYS A 374 8.81 -16.50 7.98
CA CYS A 374 7.46 -16.24 8.48
C CYS A 374 6.54 -17.44 8.19
N PHE A 375 6.51 -17.94 6.95
CA PHE A 375 5.69 -19.09 6.58
C PHE A 375 6.12 -20.38 7.30
N GLY A 376 7.42 -20.59 7.48
CA GLY A 376 7.99 -21.70 8.23
C GLY A 376 7.56 -21.68 9.69
N ALA A 377 7.56 -20.50 10.32
CA ALA A 377 7.05 -20.33 11.67
C ALA A 377 5.55 -20.69 11.75
N THR A 378 4.74 -20.19 10.82
CA THR A 378 3.31 -20.56 10.72
C THR A 378 3.11 -22.06 10.51
N ALA A 379 3.96 -22.71 9.70
CA ALA A 379 3.92 -24.15 9.48
C ALA A 379 4.24 -24.94 10.77
N GLY A 380 5.20 -24.47 11.58
CA GLY A 380 5.47 -25.05 12.90
C GLY A 380 4.25 -24.99 13.83
N VAL A 381 3.52 -23.87 13.82
CA VAL A 381 2.26 -23.71 14.57
C VAL A 381 1.19 -24.67 14.05
N LEU A 382 1.07 -24.80 12.74
CA LEU A 382 0.15 -25.76 12.11
C LEU A 382 0.45 -27.20 12.56
N LEU A 383 1.72 -27.62 12.57
CA LEU A 383 2.12 -28.95 13.04
C LEU A 383 1.74 -29.21 14.50
N ILE A 384 1.94 -28.23 15.37
CA ILE A 384 1.51 -28.33 16.78
C ILE A 384 -0.02 -28.40 16.87
N SER A 385 -0.74 -27.55 16.14
CA SER A 385 -2.21 -27.55 16.15
C SER A 385 -2.80 -28.87 15.66
N LEU A 386 -2.16 -29.52 14.68
CA LEU A 386 -2.51 -30.86 14.20
C LEU A 386 -2.27 -31.92 15.27
N ARG A 387 -1.11 -31.87 15.95
CA ARG A 387 -0.77 -32.79 17.05
C ARG A 387 -1.75 -32.66 18.22
N GLU A 388 -2.14 -31.44 18.55
CA GLU A 388 -3.03 -31.10 19.67
C GLU A 388 -4.52 -31.11 19.30
N LYS A 389 -4.84 -31.36 18.02
CA LYS A 389 -6.21 -31.38 17.48
C LYS A 389 -7.00 -30.07 17.69
N ASP A 390 -6.29 -28.94 17.76
CA ASP A 390 -6.88 -27.62 17.86
C ASP A 390 -7.46 -27.19 16.51
N LYS A 391 -8.79 -27.25 16.39
CA LYS A 391 -9.49 -26.94 15.15
C LYS A 391 -9.36 -25.47 14.76
N THR A 392 -9.37 -24.56 15.73
CA THR A 392 -9.37 -23.11 15.51
C THR A 392 -7.99 -22.64 15.04
N MET A 393 -6.93 -23.05 15.74
CA MET A 393 -5.58 -22.71 15.32
C MET A 393 -5.21 -23.41 14.01
N ARG A 394 -5.68 -24.64 13.78
CA ARG A 394 -5.44 -25.34 12.51
C ARG A 394 -6.03 -24.58 11.33
N GLN A 395 -7.26 -24.07 11.46
CA GLN A 395 -7.89 -23.28 10.40
C GLN A 395 -7.16 -21.96 10.16
N THR A 396 -6.76 -21.27 11.23
CA THR A 396 -6.00 -20.02 11.16
C THR A 396 -4.64 -20.24 10.48
N ALA A 397 -3.88 -21.22 10.95
CA ALA A 397 -2.53 -21.50 10.46
C ALA A 397 -2.52 -22.08 9.04
N SER A 398 -3.47 -22.94 8.68
CA SER A 398 -3.54 -23.47 7.31
C SER A 398 -3.95 -22.39 6.30
N GLY A 399 -4.91 -21.53 6.63
CA GLY A 399 -5.33 -20.42 5.80
C GLY A 399 -4.20 -19.40 5.60
N ALA A 400 -3.53 -19.02 6.70
CA ALA A 400 -2.39 -18.10 6.64
C ALA A 400 -1.22 -18.68 5.85
N LEU A 401 -0.89 -19.96 6.05
CA LEU A 401 0.18 -20.63 5.32
C LEU A 401 -0.10 -20.73 3.82
N ALA A 402 -1.35 -21.04 3.44
CA ALA A 402 -1.76 -21.08 2.04
C ALA A 402 -1.67 -19.68 1.39
N ALA A 403 -2.17 -18.65 2.07
CA ALA A 403 -2.06 -17.27 1.59
C ALA A 403 -0.59 -16.82 1.43
N GLY A 404 0.29 -17.25 2.33
CA GLY A 404 1.72 -17.00 2.25
C GLY A 404 2.42 -17.75 1.12
N LEU A 405 2.30 -19.08 1.08
CA LEU A 405 3.04 -19.92 0.13
C LEU A 405 2.59 -19.73 -1.32
N PHE A 406 1.32 -19.42 -1.57
CA PHE A 406 0.78 -19.26 -2.92
C PHE A 406 0.54 -17.79 -3.30
N GLY A 407 0.07 -16.96 -2.37
CA GLY A 407 -0.17 -15.54 -2.60
C GLY A 407 1.04 -14.64 -2.30
N GLY A 408 2.01 -15.10 -1.52
CA GLY A 408 3.15 -14.29 -1.09
C GLY A 408 2.79 -13.18 -0.10
N ILE A 409 1.66 -13.33 0.60
CA ILE A 409 1.17 -12.37 1.60
C ILE A 409 1.50 -12.88 3.01
N SER A 410 2.19 -12.07 3.79
CA SER A 410 2.65 -12.43 5.15
C SER A 410 1.75 -11.91 6.26
N GLU A 411 0.82 -11.02 5.94
CA GLU A 411 -0.09 -10.34 6.87
C GLU A 411 -1.00 -11.32 7.64
N PRO A 412 -1.64 -12.33 7.01
CA PRO A 412 -2.41 -13.33 7.75
C PRO A 412 -1.59 -14.08 8.81
N SER A 413 -0.35 -14.46 8.48
CA SER A 413 0.57 -15.13 9.41
C SER A 413 1.02 -14.20 10.54
N LEU A 414 1.38 -12.96 10.19
CA LEU A 414 1.88 -11.98 11.14
C LEU A 414 0.83 -11.57 12.17
N TYR A 415 -0.36 -11.17 11.72
CA TYR A 415 -1.43 -10.68 12.61
C TYR A 415 -2.16 -11.84 13.28
N GLY A 416 -2.45 -12.92 12.54
CA GLY A 416 -3.18 -14.07 13.08
C GLY A 416 -2.39 -14.88 14.11
N ILE A 417 -1.05 -14.88 14.04
CA ILE A 417 -0.21 -15.76 14.86
C ILE A 417 0.99 -15.02 15.46
N HIS A 418 1.86 -14.42 14.65
CA HIS A 418 3.22 -14.08 15.13
C HIS A 418 3.24 -12.93 16.13
N LEU A 419 2.39 -11.93 15.94
CA LEU A 419 2.26 -10.79 16.86
C LEU A 419 1.41 -11.15 18.08
N ARG A 420 0.48 -12.10 17.93
CA ARG A 420 -0.32 -12.63 19.04
C ARG A 420 0.56 -13.42 20.02
N PHE A 421 1.46 -14.24 19.50
CA PHE A 421 2.36 -15.08 20.30
C PHE A 421 3.80 -14.58 20.19
N LYS A 422 4.24 -13.73 21.14
CA LYS A 422 5.56 -13.06 21.14
C LYS A 422 6.74 -14.00 20.93
N LYS A 423 6.61 -15.22 21.45
CA LYS A 423 7.61 -16.29 21.34
C LYS A 423 7.88 -16.71 19.88
N VAL A 424 6.93 -16.54 18.96
CA VAL A 424 7.13 -16.83 17.54
C VAL A 424 8.28 -16.02 16.95
N TYR A 425 8.40 -14.74 17.30
CA TYR A 425 9.48 -13.88 16.77
C TYR A 425 10.86 -14.41 17.11
N SER A 426 11.09 -14.84 18.37
CA SER A 426 12.40 -15.36 18.77
C SER A 426 12.77 -16.66 18.06
N ARG A 427 11.78 -17.39 17.53
CA ARG A 427 11.96 -18.67 16.80
C ARG A 427 12.03 -18.45 15.29
N MET A 428 11.46 -17.35 14.80
CA MET A 428 11.47 -16.94 13.39
C MET A 428 12.79 -16.27 12.98
N LEU A 429 13.37 -15.41 13.84
CA LEU A 429 14.60 -14.68 13.55
C LEU A 429 15.81 -15.60 13.22
N PRO A 430 16.03 -16.74 13.90
CA PRO A 430 17.05 -17.70 13.49
C PRO A 430 16.87 -18.22 12.06
N GLY A 431 15.62 -18.38 11.59
CA GLY A 431 15.31 -18.73 10.20
C GLY A 431 15.71 -17.64 9.22
N CYS A 432 15.43 -16.39 9.58
CA CYS A 432 15.83 -15.21 8.79
C CYS A 432 17.36 -15.14 8.65
N LEU A 433 18.07 -15.34 9.77
CA LEU A 433 19.53 -15.39 9.81
C LEU A 433 20.07 -16.56 8.97
N ALA A 434 19.55 -17.77 9.15
CA ALA A 434 20.03 -18.96 8.44
C ALA A 434 19.79 -18.86 6.93
N GLY A 435 18.62 -18.41 6.49
CA GLY A 435 18.37 -18.18 5.06
C GLY A 435 19.20 -17.05 4.49
N GLY A 436 19.42 -15.97 5.25
CA GLY A 436 20.26 -14.85 4.84
C GLY A 436 21.73 -15.23 4.71
N LEU A 437 22.25 -16.02 5.64
CA LEU A 437 23.57 -16.65 5.57
C LEU A 437 23.68 -17.59 4.36
N THR A 438 22.62 -18.33 4.06
CA THR A 438 22.59 -19.21 2.89
C THR A 438 22.72 -18.41 1.59
N ILE A 439 22.01 -17.28 1.46
CA ILE A 439 22.20 -16.33 0.34
C ILE A 439 23.63 -15.80 0.32
N ALA A 440 24.14 -15.36 1.47
CA ALA A 440 25.48 -14.79 1.56
C ALA A 440 26.56 -15.76 1.08
N ILE A 441 26.49 -17.02 1.52
CA ILE A 441 27.48 -18.05 1.19
C ILE A 441 27.32 -18.50 -0.27
N LEU A 442 26.14 -19.00 -0.65
CA LEU A 442 25.92 -19.63 -1.96
C LEU A 442 25.74 -18.61 -3.09
N GLY A 443 25.25 -17.41 -2.76
CA GLY A 443 24.98 -16.31 -3.69
C GLY A 443 26.17 -15.38 -3.91
N SER A 444 27.22 -15.43 -3.07
CA SER A 444 28.40 -14.55 -3.17
C SER A 444 29.04 -14.57 -4.57
N GLN A 445 29.22 -15.77 -5.14
CA GLN A 445 29.79 -15.97 -6.48
C GLN A 445 28.94 -15.38 -7.63
N TYR A 446 27.67 -15.04 -7.36
CA TYR A 446 26.73 -14.46 -8.33
C TYR A 446 26.44 -12.97 -8.05
N GLY A 447 27.06 -12.38 -7.01
CA GLY A 447 26.75 -11.03 -6.54
C GLY A 447 25.37 -10.94 -5.88
N GLY A 448 24.93 -12.01 -5.21
CA GLY A 448 23.63 -12.12 -4.54
C GLY A 448 22.54 -12.75 -5.42
N ILE A 449 21.30 -12.69 -4.92
CA ILE A 449 20.10 -13.09 -5.67
C ILE A 449 19.51 -11.86 -6.35
N LYS A 450 19.27 -11.95 -7.65
CA LYS A 450 18.70 -10.86 -8.46
C LYS A 450 17.37 -11.25 -9.10
N THR A 451 16.55 -10.26 -9.38
CA THR A 451 15.30 -10.40 -10.14
C THR A 451 15.16 -9.28 -11.16
N LYS A 452 14.53 -9.54 -12.32
CA LYS A 452 14.20 -8.53 -13.32
C LYS A 452 12.73 -8.10 -13.31
N ALA A 453 11.91 -8.71 -12.46
CA ALA A 453 10.50 -8.39 -12.33
C ALA A 453 10.12 -8.36 -10.85
N PHE A 454 9.30 -7.38 -10.48
CA PHE A 454 8.76 -7.33 -9.13
C PHE A 454 7.69 -8.42 -8.98
N ALA A 455 7.84 -9.31 -8.00
CA ALA A 455 6.81 -10.29 -7.68
C ALA A 455 6.67 -10.47 -6.16
N PHE A 456 5.43 -10.66 -5.68
CA PHE A 456 5.22 -11.10 -4.29
C PHE A 456 5.86 -12.47 -4.08
N THR A 457 6.71 -12.56 -3.06
CA THR A 457 7.46 -13.79 -2.81
C THR A 457 6.54 -14.94 -2.41
N SER A 458 6.36 -15.88 -3.33
CA SER A 458 5.64 -17.14 -3.15
C SER A 458 6.43 -18.30 -3.78
N LEU A 459 5.97 -19.54 -3.58
CA LEU A 459 6.54 -20.73 -4.25
C LEU A 459 6.47 -20.60 -5.77
N LEU A 460 5.42 -19.96 -6.29
CA LEU A 460 5.19 -19.79 -7.73
C LEU A 460 6.17 -18.79 -8.37
N THR A 461 6.76 -17.90 -7.57
CA THR A 461 7.67 -16.86 -8.06
C THR A 461 9.14 -17.25 -7.99
N ILE A 462 9.48 -18.43 -7.48
CA ILE A 462 10.87 -18.93 -7.43
C ILE A 462 11.60 -18.79 -8.78
N PRO A 463 10.99 -19.10 -9.95
CA PRO A 463 11.70 -19.01 -11.23
C PRO A 463 12.04 -17.59 -11.70
N VAL A 464 11.46 -16.57 -11.07
CA VAL A 464 11.78 -15.16 -11.38
C VAL A 464 13.18 -14.78 -10.88
N PHE A 465 13.70 -15.50 -9.89
CA PHE A 465 14.97 -15.19 -9.23
C PHE A 465 16.15 -15.90 -9.87
N HIS A 466 17.29 -15.20 -9.93
CA HIS A 466 18.54 -15.74 -10.45
C HIS A 466 19.70 -15.56 -9.45
N PRO A 467 20.48 -16.62 -9.16
CA PRO A 467 20.26 -18.01 -9.57
C PRO A 467 19.11 -18.67 -8.80
N MET A 468 18.21 -19.33 -9.54
CA MET A 468 17.00 -19.93 -8.99
C MET A 468 17.28 -20.96 -7.88
N TRP A 469 18.28 -21.82 -8.08
CA TRP A 469 18.60 -22.88 -7.13
C TRP A 469 19.13 -22.33 -5.80
N VAL A 470 19.94 -21.26 -5.83
CA VAL A 470 20.45 -20.60 -4.60
C VAL A 470 19.29 -20.01 -3.82
N TYR A 471 18.37 -19.34 -4.53
CA TYR A 471 17.18 -18.77 -3.92
C TYR A 471 16.30 -19.86 -3.29
N ALA A 472 16.01 -20.93 -4.04
CA ALA A 472 15.21 -22.06 -3.59
C ALA A 472 15.78 -22.73 -2.32
N VAL A 473 17.10 -22.97 -2.27
CA VAL A 473 17.76 -23.53 -1.08
C VAL A 473 17.67 -22.56 0.09
N SER A 474 17.92 -21.27 -0.15
CA SER A 474 17.92 -20.25 0.91
C SER A 474 16.55 -20.09 1.57
N ILE A 475 15.47 -20.05 0.78
CA ILE A 475 14.10 -19.97 1.31
C ILE A 475 13.67 -21.28 1.97
N ALA A 476 14.16 -22.44 1.51
CA ALA A 476 13.90 -23.72 2.16
C ALA A 476 14.55 -23.79 3.55
N VAL A 477 15.81 -23.35 3.68
CA VAL A 477 16.47 -23.22 4.99
C VAL A 477 15.70 -22.24 5.88
N ALA A 478 15.35 -21.08 5.33
CA ALA A 478 14.59 -20.05 6.05
C ALA A 478 13.26 -20.59 6.57
N PHE A 479 12.58 -21.45 5.82
CA PHE A 479 11.31 -22.08 6.19
C PHE A 479 11.48 -23.19 7.23
N ILE A 480 12.45 -24.10 7.03
CA ILE A 480 12.60 -25.29 7.86
C ILE A 480 13.07 -24.95 9.27
N VAL A 481 14.04 -24.03 9.41
CA VAL A 481 14.60 -23.66 10.72
C VAL A 481 13.52 -23.21 11.73
N PRO A 482 12.68 -22.20 11.44
CA PRO A 482 11.67 -21.74 12.39
C PRO A 482 10.52 -22.73 12.55
N MET A 483 10.20 -23.53 11.52
CA MET A 483 9.24 -24.63 11.63
C MET A 483 9.68 -25.63 12.69
N LEU A 484 10.95 -26.06 12.66
CA LEU A 484 11.51 -26.99 13.64
C LEU A 484 11.62 -26.34 15.03
N LEU A 485 12.09 -25.08 15.11
CA LEU A 485 12.19 -24.38 16.38
C LEU A 485 10.82 -24.23 17.07
N ILE A 486 9.76 -23.93 16.32
CA ILE A 486 8.42 -23.90 16.91
C ILE A 486 7.96 -25.30 17.29
N PHE A 487 8.14 -26.30 16.42
CA PHE A 487 7.69 -27.67 16.70
C PHE A 487 8.29 -28.25 17.99
N PHE A 488 9.58 -27.97 18.25
CA PHE A 488 10.27 -28.48 19.44
C PHE A 488 10.15 -27.57 20.68
N PHE A 489 10.18 -26.24 20.52
CA PHE A 489 10.21 -25.30 21.65
C PHE A 489 8.88 -24.61 21.95
N ASP A 490 7.83 -24.97 21.22
CA ASP A 490 6.46 -24.44 21.27
C ASP A 490 6.39 -22.93 21.01
N TYR A 491 5.31 -22.45 20.39
CA TYR A 491 5.13 -21.02 20.12
C TYR A 491 4.52 -20.27 21.31
N ARG A 492 3.97 -20.99 22.30
CA ARG A 492 3.28 -20.43 23.48
C ARG A 492 4.17 -20.32 24.71
N THR A 493 3.84 -19.40 25.58
CA THR A 493 4.32 -19.32 26.97
C THR A 493 3.67 -20.42 27.83
N PRO A 494 4.26 -20.77 28.98
CA PRO A 494 3.61 -21.70 29.91
C PRO A 494 2.21 -21.25 30.30
N GLU A 495 2.01 -19.95 30.51
CA GLU A 495 0.71 -19.35 30.85
C GLU A 495 -0.29 -19.47 29.68
N GLU A 496 0.11 -19.12 28.45
CA GLU A 496 -0.72 -19.28 27.25
C GLU A 496 -1.09 -20.75 26.99
N LYS A 497 -0.20 -21.68 27.34
CA LYS A 497 -0.45 -23.12 27.19
C LYS A 497 -1.40 -23.66 28.25
N ALA A 498 -1.39 -23.08 29.46
CA ALA A 498 -2.33 -23.42 30.52
C ALA A 498 -3.74 -22.89 30.18
N ALA A 499 -3.85 -21.64 29.75
CA ALA A 499 -5.11 -21.00 29.32
C ALA A 499 -5.77 -21.68 28.10
N HIS A 500 -5.01 -22.46 27.33
CA HIS A 500 -5.50 -23.18 26.16
C HIS A 500 -5.95 -24.62 26.48
N LYS A 501 -5.67 -25.11 27.69
CA LYS A 501 -6.09 -26.44 28.16
C LYS A 501 -7.38 -26.42 28.98
N GLU A 502 -7.75 -25.25 29.50
CA GLU A 502 -9.09 -24.93 30.01
C GLU A 502 -10.05 -24.72 28.84
#